data_AF-V4HW87-F1
#
_entry.id   AF-V4HW87-F1
#
_cell.length_a   1.000
_cell.length_b   1.000
_cell.length_c   1.000
_cell.angle_alpha   90.00
_cell.angle_beta   90.00
_cell.angle_gamma   90.00
#
_symmetry.space_group_name_H-M   'P 1'
#
loop_
_entity.id
_entity.type
_entity.pdbx_description
1 polymer ?
#
loop_
_entity_poly.entity_id
_entity_poly.type
_entity_poly.pdbx_seq_one_letter_code
_entity_poly.pdbx_strand_id
1 'polypeptide(L)'
;MTFKTLALAGALSLFTFESSAALSLDEYIERATSYEERYQCWEARYMRPRKIEEIRLRNEFARDQGLITEQSSQWGIRNGFYPIVDFFSRDRIHLICFISHSKPI
;
A
#
# COMPACT_ATOMS: atom_id res chain seq x y z
N MET A 1 -48.12 -15.05 -3.68
CA MET A 1 -46.88 -15.09 -4.48
C MET A 1 -45.84 -14.17 -3.86
N THR A 2 -45.30 -14.53 -2.69
CA THR A 2 -44.49 -13.59 -1.87
C THR A 2 -43.25 -14.24 -1.22
N PHE A 3 -43.09 -15.57 -1.35
CA PHE A 3 -41.94 -16.30 -0.79
C PHE A 3 -40.67 -16.23 -1.65
N LYS A 4 -40.78 -15.86 -2.94
CA LYS A 4 -39.63 -15.86 -3.87
C LYS A 4 -38.71 -14.65 -3.70
N THR A 5 -39.21 -13.53 -3.18
CA THR A 5 -38.43 -12.29 -2.98
C THR A 5 -37.57 -12.33 -1.72
N LEU A 6 -38.00 -13.04 -0.67
CA LEU A 6 -37.24 -13.16 0.58
C LEU A 6 -35.94 -13.96 0.42
N ALA A 7 -35.92 -14.96 -0.46
CA ALA A 7 -34.73 -15.76 -0.72
C ALA A 7 -33.59 -14.96 -1.41
N LEU A 8 -33.93 -13.93 -2.17
CA LEU A 8 -32.96 -13.14 -2.93
C LEU A 8 -32.15 -12.18 -2.04
N ALA A 9 -32.77 -11.65 -0.98
CA ALA A 9 -32.10 -10.75 -0.04
C ALA A 9 -31.05 -11.47 0.83
N GLY A 10 -31.28 -12.74 1.18
CA GLY A 10 -30.33 -13.54 1.97
C GLY A 10 -29.06 -13.95 1.21
N ALA A 11 -29.12 -14.03 -0.13
CA ALA A 11 -27.94 -14.35 -0.95
C ALA A 11 -26.99 -13.15 -1.11
N LEU A 12 -27.49 -11.91 -1.04
CA LEU A 12 -26.69 -10.70 -1.22
C LEU A 12 -25.78 -10.38 -0.02
N SER A 13 -26.14 -10.82 1.19
CA SER A 13 -25.31 -10.65 2.39
C SER A 13 -24.10 -11.58 2.44
N LEU A 14 -23.99 -12.55 1.53
CA LEU A 14 -22.84 -13.46 1.44
C LEU A 14 -21.70 -12.89 0.59
N PHE A 15 -21.93 -11.77 -0.12
CA PHE A 15 -20.90 -11.02 -0.84
C PHE A 15 -20.31 -9.92 0.03
N THR A 16 -19.92 -10.22 1.27
CA THR A 16 -19.04 -9.33 2.02
C THR A 16 -17.69 -9.34 1.32
N PHE A 17 -17.51 -8.44 0.36
CA PHE A 17 -16.23 -8.16 -0.26
C PHE A 17 -15.22 -7.89 0.85
N GLU A 18 -14.11 -8.61 0.86
CA GLU A 18 -12.92 -8.18 1.58
C GLU A 18 -12.45 -6.88 0.91
N SER A 19 -13.01 -5.75 1.38
CA SER A 19 -12.54 -4.44 0.96
C SER A 19 -11.16 -4.25 1.55
N SER A 20 -10.12 -4.50 0.75
CA SER A 20 -8.77 -4.04 1.06
C SER A 20 -8.83 -2.52 1.13
N ALA A 21 -8.89 -1.98 2.35
CA ALA A 21 -8.96 -0.55 2.57
C ALA A 21 -7.58 0.06 2.28
N ALA A 22 -7.58 1.20 1.59
CA ALA A 22 -6.36 1.97 1.38
C ALA A 22 -5.69 2.30 2.72
N LEU A 23 -4.38 2.08 2.82
CA LEU A 23 -3.61 2.47 4.01
C LEU A 23 -3.77 3.97 4.28
N SER A 24 -4.22 4.29 5.48
CA SER A 24 -4.30 5.66 5.99
C SER A 24 -2.90 6.29 6.11
N LEU A 25 -2.85 7.60 6.38
CA LEU A 25 -1.56 8.27 6.57
C LEU A 25 -0.83 7.71 7.81
N ASP A 26 -1.54 7.52 8.91
CA ASP A 26 -0.95 7.07 10.17
C ASP A 26 -0.39 5.65 10.05
N GLU A 27 -1.16 4.71 9.48
CA GLU A 27 -0.69 3.34 9.22
C GLU A 27 0.50 3.31 8.24
N TYR A 28 0.48 4.18 7.23
CA TYR A 28 1.59 4.29 6.28
C TYR A 28 2.88 4.75 6.98
N ILE A 29 2.80 5.77 7.84
CA ILE A 29 3.95 6.28 8.60
C ILE A 29 4.45 5.22 9.60
N GLU A 30 3.56 4.56 10.31
CA GLU A 30 3.91 3.50 11.25
C GLU A 30 4.71 2.40 10.57
N ARG A 31 4.20 1.89 9.43
CA ARG A 31 4.88 0.88 8.63
C ARG A 31 6.24 1.37 8.11
N ALA A 32 6.27 2.54 7.47
CA ALA A 32 7.46 3.16 6.91
C ALA A 32 8.60 3.38 7.94
N THR A 33 8.24 3.59 9.20
CA THR A 33 9.19 3.87 10.29
C THR A 33 9.50 2.65 11.14
N SER A 34 8.76 1.55 10.97
CA SER A 34 9.02 0.29 11.65
C SER A 34 10.45 -0.21 11.39
N TYR A 35 11.06 -0.81 12.41
CA TYR A 35 12.41 -1.37 12.28
C TYR A 35 12.44 -2.52 11.27
N GLU A 36 11.41 -3.37 11.30
CA GLU A 36 11.29 -4.54 10.45
C GLU A 36 11.22 -4.15 8.96
N GLU A 37 10.33 -3.24 8.55
CA GLU A 37 10.28 -2.83 7.14
C GLU A 37 11.57 -2.12 6.73
N ARG A 38 12.17 -1.29 7.59
CA ARG A 38 13.46 -0.65 7.28
C ARG A 38 14.56 -1.68 7.02
N TYR A 39 14.59 -2.77 7.78
CA TYR A 39 15.54 -3.87 7.57
C TYR A 39 15.25 -4.61 6.25
N GLN A 40 14.00 -4.99 6.00
CA GLN A 40 13.61 -5.68 4.76
C GLN A 40 13.86 -4.80 3.51
N CYS A 41 13.63 -3.50 3.60
CA CYS A 41 13.97 -2.53 2.55
C CYS A 41 15.48 -2.43 2.29
N TRP A 42 16.31 -2.61 3.31
CA TRP A 42 17.77 -2.65 3.14
C TRP A 42 18.21 -3.91 2.39
N GLU A 43 17.60 -5.06 2.66
CA GLU A 43 17.85 -6.31 1.92
C GLU A 43 17.37 -6.19 0.45
N ALA A 44 16.24 -5.51 0.24
CA ALA A 44 15.65 -5.21 -1.06
C ALA A 44 16.36 -4.08 -1.85
N ARG A 45 17.61 -3.74 -1.52
CA ARG A 45 18.36 -2.60 -2.12
C ARG A 45 18.39 -2.55 -3.64
N TYR A 46 18.24 -3.68 -4.33
CA TYR A 46 18.23 -3.74 -5.80
C TYR A 46 16.96 -3.14 -6.41
N MET A 47 15.85 -3.10 -5.66
CA MET A 47 14.58 -2.51 -6.08
C MET A 47 14.48 -1.01 -5.77
N ARG A 48 15.54 -0.40 -5.23
CA ARG A 48 15.54 1.00 -4.82
C ARG A 48 15.46 1.94 -6.03
N PRO A 49 14.62 2.99 -5.97
CA PRO A 49 14.63 4.11 -6.90
C PRO A 49 16.03 4.71 -7.07
N ARG A 50 16.46 4.90 -8.32
CA ARG A 50 17.69 5.63 -8.67
C ARG A 50 17.42 7.12 -8.83
N LYS A 51 16.17 7.51 -9.08
CA LYS A 51 15.75 8.89 -9.30
C LYS A 51 14.56 9.24 -8.40
N ILE A 52 14.49 10.49 -7.96
CA ILE A 52 13.35 11.02 -7.19
C ILE A 52 12.03 10.82 -7.95
N GLU A 53 12.06 10.93 -9.27
CA GLU A 53 10.87 10.73 -10.10
C GLU A 53 10.27 9.33 -9.95
N GLU A 54 11.07 8.30 -9.73
CA GLU A 54 10.56 6.95 -9.50
C GLU A 54 9.83 6.81 -8.15
N ILE A 55 10.18 7.62 -7.14
CA ILE A 55 9.43 7.70 -5.87
C ILE A 55 8.04 8.27 -6.14
N ARG A 56 7.96 9.35 -6.91
CA ARG A 56 6.69 9.96 -7.32
C ARG A 56 5.80 8.95 -8.02
N LEU A 57 6.34 8.30 -9.06
CA LEU A 57 5.60 7.31 -9.85
C LEU A 57 5.10 6.12 -9.02
N ARG A 58 5.89 5.63 -8.06
CA ARG A 58 5.46 4.50 -7.20
C ARG A 58 4.36 4.89 -6.22
N ASN A 59 4.43 6.09 -5.63
CA ASN A 59 3.38 6.58 -4.74
C ASN A 59 2.09 6.87 -5.51
N GLU A 60 2.17 7.50 -6.67
CA GLU A 60 1.02 7.72 -7.55
C GLU A 60 0.40 6.41 -7.99
N PHE A 61 1.21 5.44 -8.41
CA PHE A 61 0.73 4.10 -8.77
C PHE A 61 -0.04 3.44 -7.61
N ALA A 62 0.55 3.38 -6.41
CA ALA A 62 -0.11 2.75 -5.26
C ALA A 62 -1.41 3.47 -4.87
N ARG A 63 -1.45 4.80 -4.97
CA ARG A 63 -2.68 5.58 -4.76
C ARG A 63 -3.73 5.28 -5.80
N ASP A 64 -3.36 5.26 -7.08
CA ASP A 64 -4.29 5.04 -8.19
C ASP A 64 -4.85 3.61 -8.17
N GLN A 65 -4.12 2.67 -7.58
CA GLN A 65 -4.61 1.31 -7.26
C GLN A 65 -5.47 1.25 -5.98
N GLY A 66 -5.67 2.35 -5.27
CA GLY A 66 -6.44 2.39 -4.02
C GLY A 66 -5.73 1.73 -2.84
N LEU A 67 -4.42 1.52 -2.91
CA LEU A 67 -3.65 0.84 -1.86
C LEU A 67 -3.24 1.77 -0.71
N ILE A 68 -3.14 3.07 -1.01
CA ILE A 68 -2.80 4.12 -0.05
C ILE A 68 -3.67 5.35 -0.32
N THR A 69 -3.90 6.17 0.69
CA THR A 69 -4.63 7.44 0.51
C THR A 69 -3.79 8.48 -0.25
N GLU A 70 -4.45 9.52 -0.78
CA GLU A 70 -3.77 10.70 -1.35
C GLU A 70 -2.81 11.32 -0.34
N GLN A 71 -3.19 11.42 0.94
CA GLN A 71 -2.34 12.00 1.97
C GLN A 71 -1.07 11.18 2.19
N SER A 72 -1.18 9.85 2.22
CA SER A 72 -0.04 8.93 2.32
C SER A 72 0.90 9.07 1.12
N SER A 73 0.35 9.12 -0.10
CA SER A 73 1.12 9.33 -1.34
C SER A 73 1.92 10.64 -1.28
N GLN A 74 1.25 11.75 -0.96
CA GLN A 74 1.87 13.06 -0.88
C GLN A 74 2.92 13.15 0.23
N TRP A 75 2.66 12.53 1.40
CA TRP A 75 3.63 12.46 2.47
C TRP A 75 4.86 11.64 2.05
N GLY A 76 4.66 10.48 1.42
CA GLY A 76 5.75 9.62 0.95
C GLY A 76 6.67 10.36 -0.02
N ILE A 77 6.09 11.04 -1.01
CA ILE A 77 6.84 11.83 -2.01
C ILE A 77 7.68 12.92 -1.33
N ARG A 78 7.09 13.70 -0.43
CA ARG A 78 7.81 14.80 0.27
C ARG A 78 8.92 14.31 1.18
N ASN A 79 8.75 13.14 1.78
CA ASN A 79 9.69 12.59 2.75
C ASN A 79 10.63 11.53 2.15
N GLY A 80 10.58 11.28 0.84
CA GLY A 80 11.46 10.32 0.15
C GLY A 80 11.12 8.85 0.43
N PHE A 81 9.90 8.56 0.87
CA PHE A 81 9.39 7.20 1.05
C PHE A 81 8.59 6.74 -0.17
N TYR A 82 8.67 5.45 -0.48
CA TYR A 82 7.94 4.84 -1.59
C TYR A 82 7.45 3.45 -1.22
N PRO A 83 6.25 3.07 -1.66
CA PRO A 83 5.76 1.71 -1.51
C PRO A 83 6.42 0.76 -2.52
N ILE A 84 6.63 -0.48 -2.10
CA ILE A 84 6.86 -1.63 -2.97
C ILE A 84 5.56 -2.42 -2.98
N VAL A 85 4.87 -2.37 -4.13
CA VAL A 85 3.65 -3.15 -4.36
C VAL A 85 4.05 -4.58 -4.74
N ASP A 86 3.36 -5.57 -4.19
CA ASP A 86 3.56 -6.97 -4.56
C ASP A 86 3.36 -7.16 -6.08
N PHE A 87 4.36 -7.72 -6.76
CA PHE A 87 4.31 -7.84 -8.22
C PHE A 87 3.28 -8.86 -8.71
N PHE A 88 3.01 -9.91 -7.93
CA PHE A 88 2.13 -11.00 -8.31
C PHE A 88 0.67 -10.64 -8.09
N SER A 89 0.34 -10.06 -6.94
CA SER A 89 -1.04 -9.75 -6.59
C SER A 89 -1.45 -8.32 -6.97
N ARG A 90 -0.49 -7.37 -6.99
CA ARG A 90 -0.68 -5.94 -7.33
C ARG A 90 -1.75 -5.19 -6.52
N ASP A 91 -2.28 -5.84 -5.50
CA ASP A 91 -3.41 -5.41 -4.67
C ASP A 91 -3.00 -5.13 -3.22
N ARG A 92 -1.68 -5.20 -2.93
CA ARG A 92 -1.14 -5.01 -1.58
C ARG A 92 0.24 -4.35 -1.59
N ILE A 93 0.47 -3.55 -0.56
CA ILE A 93 1.78 -2.98 -0.25
C ILE A 93 2.61 -4.01 0.51
N HIS A 94 3.68 -4.49 -0.12
CA HIS A 94 4.62 -5.42 0.49
C HIS A 94 5.52 -4.71 1.51
N LEU A 95 6.11 -3.57 1.15
CA LEU A 95 7.02 -2.77 1.99
C LEU A 95 6.83 -1.28 1.74
N ILE A 96 7.17 -0.43 2.72
CA ILE A 96 7.35 1.01 2.53
C ILE A 96 8.80 1.40 2.84
N CYS A 97 9.52 1.84 1.82
CA CYS A 97 10.96 2.02 1.89
C CYS A 97 11.38 3.48 1.75
N PHE A 98 12.49 3.84 2.39
CA PHE A 98 13.13 5.13 2.22
C PHE A 98 14.23 5.08 1.14
N ILE A 99 14.47 6.21 0.46
CA ILE A 99 15.49 6.31 -0.60
C ILE A 99 16.94 6.17 -0.10
N SER A 100 17.21 6.43 1.19
CA SER A 100 18.58 6.44 1.71
C SER A 100 19.25 5.07 1.77
N HIS A 101 20.58 5.08 1.67
CA HIS A 101 21.48 3.93 1.64
C HIS A 101 22.05 3.53 3.01
N SER A 102 21.55 4.13 4.09
CA SER A 102 22.01 3.82 5.43
C SER A 102 21.37 2.51 5.93
N LYS A 103 22.22 1.56 6.36
CA LYS A 103 21.77 0.39 7.12
C LYS A 103 21.01 0.89 8.37
N PRO A 104 19.83 0.34 8.69
CA PRO A 104 19.18 0.64 9.95
C PRO A 104 20.10 0.20 11.10
N ILE A 105 20.35 1.13 12.04
CA ILE A 105 21.10 0.90 13.29
C ILE A 105 20.10 0.52 14.36
#